data_AF-A0A661RB01-F1
#
_entry.id   AF-A0A661RB01-F1
#
_cell.length_a   1.000
_cell.length_b   1.000
_cell.length_c   1.000
_cell.angle_alpha   90.00
_cell.angle_beta   90.00
_cell.angle_gamma   90.00
#
_symmetry.space_group_name_H-M   'P 1'
#
loop_
_entity.id
_entity.type
_entity.pdbx_description
1 polymer ?
#
loop_
_entity_poly.entity_id
_entity_poly.type
_entity_poly.pdbx_seq_one_letter_code
_entity_poly.pdbx_strand_id
1 'polypeptide(L)'
;MPEQKKAFEKSSLTPDQHIGLLKKRGLTFQDQDRARHYLQFIGYYRLSGYFLPFQVPGDSQHTFLPTTTFDHILQTYIFDRKLRLLVMDEPVDLVGYQK
;
A
#
# COMPACT_ATOMS: atom_id res chain seq x y z
N MET A 1 -17.41 4.27 -39.55
CA MET A 1 -16.02 4.34 -39.04
C MET A 1 -15.98 3.58 -37.73
N PRO A 2 -15.34 2.41 -37.62
CA PRO A 2 -15.27 1.71 -36.34
C PRO A 2 -14.19 2.36 -35.46
N GLU A 3 -14.57 2.67 -34.22
CA GLU A 3 -13.71 3.18 -33.16
C GLU A 3 -12.66 2.14 -32.76
N GLN A 4 -11.37 2.46 -32.88
CA GLN A 4 -10.29 1.62 -32.37
C GLN A 4 -10.21 1.75 -30.85
N LYS A 5 -10.50 0.65 -30.15
CA LYS A 5 -10.28 0.49 -28.71
C LYS A 5 -8.77 0.45 -28.46
N LYS A 6 -8.18 1.55 -27.98
CA LYS A 6 -6.77 1.58 -27.54
C LYS A 6 -6.59 0.53 -26.44
N ALA A 7 -5.81 -0.51 -26.71
CA ALA A 7 -5.38 -1.47 -25.70
C ALA A 7 -4.56 -0.73 -24.64
N PHE A 8 -4.92 -0.89 -23.36
CA PHE A 8 -4.18 -0.32 -22.25
C PHE A 8 -2.93 -1.18 -21.99
N GLU A 9 -1.82 -0.87 -22.66
CA GLU A 9 -0.49 -1.42 -22.35
C GLU A 9 0.13 -0.72 -21.13
N LYS A 10 -0.55 -0.75 -19.98
CA LYS A 10 0.09 -0.40 -18.72
C LYS A 10 0.70 -1.67 -18.14
N SER A 11 1.93 -1.98 -18.57
CA SER A 11 2.74 -3.00 -17.89
C SER A 11 2.92 -2.56 -16.44
N SER A 12 2.33 -3.33 -15.51
CA SER A 12 2.55 -3.11 -14.09
C SER A 12 4.03 -3.32 -13.78
N LEU A 13 4.60 -2.43 -12.96
CA LEU A 13 5.98 -2.61 -12.53
C LEU A 13 6.11 -3.90 -11.70
N THR A 14 7.22 -4.61 -11.87
CA THR A 14 7.55 -5.77 -11.04
C THR A 14 7.83 -5.34 -9.59
N PRO A 15 7.79 -6.26 -8.61
CA PRO A 15 8.19 -5.95 -7.23
C PRO A 15 9.57 -5.29 -7.12
N ASP A 16 10.55 -5.75 -7.91
CA ASP A 16 11.90 -5.16 -7.97
C ASP A 16 11.90 -3.73 -8.49
N GLN A 17 11.13 -3.46 -9.54
CA GLN A 17 10.99 -2.12 -10.10
C GLN A 17 10.32 -1.17 -9.09
N HIS A 18 9.33 -1.66 -8.32
CA HIS A 18 8.75 -0.90 -7.22
C HIS A 18 9.76 -0.60 -6.11
N ILE A 19 10.59 -1.57 -5.70
CA ILE A 19 11.64 -1.33 -4.71
C ILE A 19 12.62 -0.26 -5.22
N GLY A 20 13.04 -0.34 -6.47
CA GLY A 20 13.91 0.65 -7.09
C GLY A 20 13.30 2.06 -7.09
N LEU A 21 12.02 2.18 -7.47
CA LEU A 21 11.27 3.44 -7.42
C LEU A 21 11.19 4.01 -5.99
N LEU A 22 10.86 3.16 -5.02
CA LEU A 22 10.69 3.57 -3.63
C LEU A 22 12.02 3.99 -2.99
N LYS A 23 13.12 3.29 -3.29
CA LYS A 23 14.48 3.71 -2.90
C LYS A 23 14.85 5.08 -3.47
N LYS A 24 14.57 5.32 -4.76
CA LYS A 24 14.82 6.62 -5.40
C LYS A 24 14.04 7.76 -4.72
N ARG A 25 12.88 7.46 -4.14
CA ARG A 25 12.07 8.40 -3.36
C ARG A 25 12.51 8.54 -1.89
N GLY A 26 13.59 7.88 -1.47
CA GLY A 26 14.12 7.98 -0.11
C GLY A 26 13.61 6.92 0.87
N LEU A 27 12.88 5.89 0.41
CA LEU A 27 12.44 4.80 1.29
C LEU A 27 13.60 3.86 1.61
N THR A 28 13.82 3.61 2.89
CA THR A 28 14.85 2.68 3.36
C THR A 28 14.29 1.26 3.50
N PHE A 29 15.05 0.26 3.05
CA PHE A 29 14.71 -1.15 3.18
C PHE A 29 15.76 -1.85 4.03
N GLN A 30 15.39 -2.28 5.23
CA GLN A 30 16.26 -3.06 6.11
C GLN A 30 16.45 -4.49 5.57
N ASP A 31 15.37 -5.07 5.04
CA ASP A 31 15.36 -6.36 4.37
C ASP A 31 14.58 -6.23 3.05
N GLN A 32 15.33 -6.21 1.93
CA GLN A 32 14.74 -6.06 0.60
C GLN A 32 14.00 -7.31 0.13
N ASP A 33 14.45 -8.50 0.52
CA ASP A 33 13.83 -9.75 0.07
C ASP A 33 12.46 -9.92 0.72
N ARG A 34 12.38 -9.59 2.01
CA ARG A 34 11.10 -9.51 2.73
C ARG A 34 10.19 -8.43 2.15
N ALA A 35 10.72 -7.26 1.81
CA ALA A 35 9.92 -6.21 1.18
C ALA A 35 9.41 -6.62 -0.21
N ARG A 36 10.22 -7.34 -1.00
CA ARG A 36 9.81 -7.90 -2.29
C ARG A 36 8.65 -8.87 -2.12
N HIS A 37 8.77 -9.78 -1.15
CA HIS A 37 7.71 -10.72 -0.79
C HIS A 37 6.42 -9.96 -0.47
N TYR A 38 6.44 -8.98 0.45
CA TYR A 38 5.24 -8.22 0.79
C TYR A 38 4.67 -7.41 -0.38
N LEU A 39 5.52 -6.80 -1.22
CA LEU A 39 5.07 -6.09 -2.42
C LEU A 39 4.38 -7.03 -3.42
N GLN A 40 4.84 -8.29 -3.52
CA GLN A 40 4.23 -9.31 -4.36
C GLN A 40 2.87 -9.78 -3.80
N PHE A 41 2.77 -10.03 -2.49
CA PHE A 41 1.55 -10.60 -1.89
C PHE A 41 0.48 -9.55 -1.53
N ILE A 42 0.88 -8.38 -1.03
CA ILE A 42 -0.04 -7.30 -0.65
C ILE A 42 -0.38 -6.43 -1.87
N GLY A 43 0.60 -6.22 -2.75
CA GLY A 43 0.50 -5.36 -3.92
C GLY A 43 0.90 -3.90 -3.62
N TYR A 44 1.66 -3.30 -4.54
CA TYR A 44 2.11 -1.91 -4.44
C TYR A 44 0.96 -0.92 -4.24
N TYR A 45 -0.12 -1.02 -5.03
CA TYR A 45 -1.22 -0.06 -4.95
C TYR A 45 -1.93 -0.08 -3.61
N ARG A 46 -2.08 -1.27 -2.99
CA ARG A 46 -2.66 -1.40 -1.66
C ARG A 46 -1.76 -0.75 -0.62
N LEU A 47 -0.45 -1.00 -0.68
CA LEU A 47 0.51 -0.36 0.22
C LEU A 47 0.61 1.15 0.00
N SER A 48 0.44 1.63 -1.24
CA SER A 48 0.59 3.05 -1.57
C SER A 48 -0.40 3.97 -0.86
N GLY A 49 -1.58 3.44 -0.49
CA GLY A 49 -2.54 4.17 0.35
C GLY A 49 -2.00 4.53 1.74
N TYR A 50 -0.97 3.83 2.21
CA TYR A 50 -0.32 4.04 3.51
C TYR A 50 0.99 4.83 3.40
N PHE A 51 1.38 5.29 2.21
CA PHE A 51 2.63 6.06 2.04
C PHE A 51 2.48 7.52 2.46
N LEU A 52 1.30 8.10 2.25
CA LEU A 52 1.04 9.53 2.40
C LEU A 52 1.51 10.12 3.75
N PRO A 53 1.27 9.47 4.91
CA PRO A 53 1.73 9.99 6.21
C PRO A 53 3.26 10.07 6.34
N PHE A 54 3.98 9.35 5.49
CA PHE A 54 5.44 9.27 5.50
C PHE A 54 6.09 10.05 4.36
N GLN A 55 5.32 10.82 3.60
CA GLN A 55 5.83 11.65 2.50
C GLN A 55 5.98 13.10 2.92
N VAL A 56 6.87 13.83 2.25
CA VAL A 56 7.02 15.27 2.41
C VAL A 56 5.70 15.94 1.99
N PRO A 57 5.03 16.70 2.88
CA PRO A 57 3.75 17.33 2.55
C PRO A 57 3.88 18.31 1.38
N GLY A 58 2.97 18.20 0.42
CA GLY A 58 2.96 19.06 -0.78
C GLY A 58 4.02 18.71 -1.83
N ASP A 59 4.81 17.65 -1.64
CA ASP A 59 5.78 17.22 -2.63
C ASP A 59 5.15 16.38 -3.74
N SER A 60 5.26 16.87 -4.97
CA SER A 60 4.81 16.18 -6.18
C SER A 60 5.65 14.94 -6.54
N GLN A 61 6.86 14.83 -5.99
CA GLN A 61 7.75 13.70 -6.26
C GLN A 61 7.51 12.50 -5.35
N HIS A 62 6.60 12.63 -4.38
CA HIS A 62 6.28 11.59 -3.41
C HIS A 62 7.50 11.15 -2.60
N THR A 63 8.40 12.09 -2.30
CA THR A 63 9.61 11.84 -1.51
C THR A 63 9.21 11.47 -0.09
N PHE A 64 9.83 10.43 0.45
CA PHE A 64 9.63 10.00 1.82
C PHE A 64 10.41 10.89 2.80
N LEU A 65 9.85 11.07 3.99
CA LEU A 65 10.53 11.74 5.09
C LEU A 65 11.83 11.00 5.44
N PRO A 66 12.89 11.70 5.90
CA PRO A 66 14.13 11.07 6.31
C PRO A 66 13.89 9.93 7.30
N THR A 67 14.69 8.86 7.21
CA THR A 67 14.61 7.67 8.06
C THR A 67 13.34 6.82 7.92
N THR A 68 12.42 7.16 7.00
CA THR A 68 11.26 6.31 6.71
C THR A 68 11.72 4.96 6.16
N THR A 69 11.24 3.89 6.79
CA THR A 69 11.50 2.51 6.37
C THR A 69 10.25 1.88 5.77
N PHE A 70 10.44 0.86 4.93
CA PHE A 70 9.32 0.02 4.45
C PHE A 70 8.54 -0.60 5.60
N ASP A 71 9.22 -0.92 6.72
CA ASP A 71 8.61 -1.50 7.90
C ASP A 71 7.61 -0.55 8.58
N HIS A 72 7.89 0.76 8.63
CA HIS A 72 6.94 1.72 9.17
C HIS A 72 5.60 1.65 8.41
N ILE A 73 5.68 1.66 7.08
CA ILE A 73 4.52 1.57 6.19
C ILE A 73 3.79 0.23 6.37
N LEU A 74 4.55 -0.87 6.39
CA LEU A 74 4.01 -2.21 6.55
C LEU A 74 3.28 -2.37 7.88
N GLN A 75 3.81 -1.81 8.98
CA GLN A 75 3.15 -1.83 10.28
C GLN A 75 1.84 -1.04 10.27
N THR A 76 1.79 0.13 9.62
CA THR A 76 0.54 0.88 9.45
C THR A 76 -0.51 0.06 8.69
N TYR A 77 -0.12 -0.62 7.60
CA TYR A 77 -1.01 -1.52 6.87
C TYR A 77 -1.51 -2.69 7.73
N ILE A 78 -0.61 -3.36 8.46
CA ILE A 78 -0.95 -4.50 9.32
C ILE A 78 -1.92 -4.06 10.43
N PHE A 79 -1.67 -2.89 11.02
CA PHE A 79 -2.54 -2.31 12.04
C PHE A 79 -3.95 -2.08 11.49
N ASP A 80 -4.09 -1.38 10.36
CA ASP A 80 -5.39 -1.13 9.72
C ASP A 80 -6.11 -2.44 9.36
N ARG A 81 -5.37 -3.43 8.83
CA ARG A 81 -5.94 -4.74 8.51
C ARG A 81 -6.49 -5.43 9.76
N LYS A 82 -5.76 -5.41 10.87
CA LYS A 82 -6.21 -5.99 12.15
C LYS A 82 -7.41 -5.23 12.70
N LEU A 83 -7.38 -3.89 12.67
CA LEU A 83 -8.48 -3.06 13.12
C LEU A 83 -9.75 -3.34 12.31
N ARG A 84 -9.63 -3.44 10.99
CA ARG A 84 -10.75 -3.75 10.10
C ARG A 84 -11.36 -5.11 10.40
N LEU A 85 -10.54 -6.12 10.69
CA LEU A 85 -11.03 -7.42 11.12
C LEU A 85 -11.81 -7.30 12.42
N LEU A 86 -11.26 -6.64 13.45
CA LEU A 86 -11.93 -6.48 14.75
C LEU A 86 -13.26 -5.72 14.65
N VAL A 87 -13.35 -4.70 13.79
CA VAL A 87 -14.58 -3.90 13.61
C VAL A 87 -15.60 -4.63 12.73
N MET A 88 -15.16 -5.48 11.80
CA MET A 88 -16.06 -6.20 10.88
C MET A 88 -16.43 -7.62 11.35
N ASP A 89 -15.70 -8.21 12.30
CA ASP A 89 -16.01 -9.52 12.90
C ASP A 89 -17.07 -9.44 14.02
N GLU A 90 -17.60 -8.26 14.35
CA GLU A 90 -18.79 -8.18 15.19
C GLU A 90 -20.03 -8.43 14.31
N PRO A 91 -20.74 -9.57 14.48
CA PRO A 91 -21.94 -9.82 13.70
C PRO A 91 -22.98 -8.74 14.01
N VAL A 92 -23.51 -8.11 12.96
CA VAL A 92 -24.64 -7.17 12.98
C VAL A 92 -25.96 -7.85 13.45
N ASP A 93 -25.91 -9.05 14.00
CA ASP A 93 -27.08 -9.89 14.32
C ASP A 93 -27.44 -9.95 15.81
N LEU A 94 -27.11 -8.93 16.63
CA LEU A 94 -27.53 -8.88 18.05
C LEU A 94 -28.30 -7.62 18.48
N VAL A 95 -28.96 -6.91 17.55
CA VAL A 95 -30.04 -5.99 17.93
C VAL A 95 -31.33 -6.30 17.18
N GLY A 96 -31.74 -7.56 17.29
CA GLY A 96 -33.17 -7.88 17.43
C GLY A 96 -33.63 -7.57 18.85
N TYR A 97 -33.75 -6.29 19.20
CA TYR A 97 -34.49 -5.89 20.41
C TYR A 97 -35.98 -5.78 20.04
N GLN A 98 -36.65 -6.93 20.02
CA GLN A 98 -38.08 -6.97 20.31
C GLN A 98 -38.26 -7.40 21.76
N LYS A 99 -38.66 -6.46 22.61
CA LYS A 99 -39.84 -6.63 23.46
C LYS A 99 -40.39 -5.28 23.88
#